data_AF-A0AA51D9L0-F1
#
_entry.id   AF-A0AA51D9L0-F1
#
_cell.length_a   1.000
_cell.length_b   1.000
_cell.length_c   1.000
_cell.angle_alpha   90.00
_cell.angle_beta   90.00
_cell.angle_gamma   90.00
#
_symmetry.space_group_name_H-M   'P 1'
#
loop_
_entity.id
_entity.type
_entity.pdbx_description
1 polymer ?
#
loop_
_entity_poly.entity_id
_entity_poly.type
_entity_poly.pdbx_seq_one_letter_code
_entity_poly.pdbx_strand_id
1 'polypeptide(L)'
;MYEIRQKKMQELKQKKWYPYALLATAIFLFSQGSSIIRSSIGYTLPVILISLILHGKSVGTLSEKLFKIKYSPAANAAMIIFLAAIAAFCYFNKLGVLLIIILDILTIAVYVAIAYICSKLKTGDM
;
A
#
# COMPACT_ATOMS: atom_id res chain seq x y z
N MET A 1 -16.96 -27.57 -21.64
CA MET A 1 -16.71 -27.80 -20.18
C MET A 1 -15.28 -27.45 -19.75
N TYR A 2 -14.24 -27.79 -20.53
CA TYR A 2 -12.82 -27.55 -20.19
C TYR A 2 -12.42 -26.06 -20.32
N GLU A 3 -12.91 -25.38 -21.34
CA GLU A 3 -12.66 -23.94 -21.56
C GLU A 3 -13.23 -23.05 -20.45
N ILE A 4 -14.38 -23.42 -19.88
CA ILE A 4 -15.02 -22.70 -18.77
C ILE A 4 -14.15 -22.80 -17.50
N ARG A 5 -13.49 -23.96 -17.26
CA ARG A 5 -12.54 -24.12 -16.15
C ARG A 5 -11.25 -23.32 -16.37
N GLN A 6 -10.76 -23.25 -17.61
CA GLN A 6 -9.58 -22.46 -17.96
C GLN A 6 -9.85 -20.95 -17.82
N LYS A 7 -11.00 -20.45 -18.27
CA LYS A 7 -11.42 -19.07 -18.02
C LYS A 7 -11.55 -18.76 -16.53
N LYS A 8 -12.19 -19.63 -15.74
CA LYS A 8 -12.25 -19.47 -14.27
C LYS A 8 -10.87 -19.47 -13.62
N MET A 9 -9.95 -20.32 -14.07
CA MET A 9 -8.56 -20.35 -13.57
C MET A 9 -7.79 -19.09 -13.94
N GLN A 10 -7.98 -18.55 -15.15
CA GLN A 10 -7.39 -17.29 -15.58
C GLN A 10 -7.98 -16.09 -14.82
N GLU A 11 -9.29 -16.05 -14.59
CA GLU A 11 -9.95 -15.03 -13.76
C GLU A 11 -9.50 -15.10 -12.30
N LEU A 12 -9.34 -16.31 -11.75
CA LEU A 12 -8.81 -16.53 -10.40
C LEU A 12 -7.33 -16.13 -10.31
N LYS A 13 -6.53 -16.37 -11.36
CA LYS A 13 -5.15 -15.88 -11.46
C LYS A 13 -5.12 -14.36 -11.57
N GLN A 14 -5.92 -13.74 -12.43
CA GLN A 14 -6.04 -12.28 -12.51
C GLN A 14 -6.43 -11.67 -11.16
N LYS A 15 -7.47 -12.19 -10.50
CA LYS A 15 -7.86 -11.75 -9.13
C LYS A 15 -6.75 -11.99 -8.10
N LYS A 16 -5.88 -12.98 -8.31
CA LYS A 16 -4.75 -13.23 -7.41
C LYS A 16 -3.62 -12.23 -7.55
N TRP A 17 -3.31 -11.82 -8.78
CA TRP A 17 -2.20 -10.91 -9.10
C TRP A 17 -2.58 -9.43 -9.01
N TYR A 18 -3.86 -9.10 -9.22
CA TYR A 18 -4.39 -7.75 -9.16
C TYR A 18 -3.96 -6.94 -7.92
N PRO A 19 -4.08 -7.44 -6.67
CA PRO A 19 -3.68 -6.66 -5.51
C PRO A 19 -2.16 -6.41 -5.44
N TYR A 20 -1.33 -7.31 -5.94
CA TYR A 20 0.13 -7.10 -6.04
C TYR A 20 0.49 -6.06 -7.09
N ALA A 21 -0.16 -6.12 -8.25
CA ALA A 21 0.03 -5.10 -9.29
C ALA A 21 -0.43 -3.72 -8.80
N LEU A 22 -1.54 -3.68 -8.07
CA LEU A 22 -2.09 -2.45 -7.50
C LEU A 22 -1.17 -1.85 -6.43
N LEU A 23 -0.54 -2.70 -5.60
CA LEU A 23 0.50 -2.30 -4.65
C LEU A 23 1.74 -1.74 -5.38
N ALA A 24 2.24 -2.44 -6.38
CA ALA A 24 3.42 -2.01 -7.14
C ALA A 24 3.19 -0.66 -7.83
N THR A 25 2.01 -0.47 -8.42
CA THR A 25 1.59 0.83 -8.99
C THR A 25 1.49 1.90 -7.92
N ALA A 26 0.96 1.58 -6.73
CA ALA A 26 0.88 2.52 -5.62
C ALA A 26 2.28 3.01 -5.21
N ILE A 27 3.22 2.08 -5.00
CA ILE A 27 4.62 2.37 -4.63
C ILE A 27 5.30 3.22 -5.69
N PHE A 28 5.11 2.86 -6.95
CA PHE A 28 5.72 3.59 -8.07
C PHE A 28 5.18 5.03 -8.17
N LEU A 29 3.85 5.21 -8.12
CA LEU A 29 3.22 6.52 -8.16
C LEU A 29 3.60 7.36 -6.94
N PHE A 30 3.70 6.76 -5.76
CA PHE A 30 4.13 7.44 -4.54
C PHE A 30 5.56 7.95 -4.70
N SER A 31 6.48 7.06 -5.08
CA SER A 31 7.90 7.39 -5.20
C SER A 31 8.16 8.48 -6.23
N GLN A 32 7.54 8.38 -7.41
CA GLN A 32 7.62 9.41 -8.44
C GLN A 32 6.97 10.71 -7.95
N GLY A 33 5.74 10.65 -7.43
CA GLY A 33 5.00 11.80 -6.94
C GLY A 33 5.76 12.57 -5.85
N SER A 34 6.33 11.87 -4.88
CA SER A 34 7.13 12.45 -3.80
C SER A 34 8.48 12.98 -4.27
N SER A 35 9.09 12.40 -5.31
CA SER A 35 10.37 12.89 -5.85
C SER A 35 10.24 14.23 -6.58
N ILE A 36 9.09 14.50 -7.21
CA ILE A 36 8.83 15.74 -7.96
C ILE A 36 7.93 16.74 -7.23
N ILE A 37 7.47 16.41 -6.00
CA ILE A 37 6.54 17.23 -5.21
C ILE A 37 7.03 18.67 -4.98
N ARG A 38 8.36 18.84 -4.86
CA ARG A 38 9.00 20.14 -4.68
C ARG A 38 8.93 21.03 -5.92
N SER A 39 8.91 20.43 -7.11
CA SER A 39 8.97 21.14 -8.39
C SER A 39 7.59 21.40 -9.00
N SER A 40 6.62 20.51 -8.78
CA SER A 40 5.32 20.56 -9.44
C SER A 40 4.18 20.10 -8.54
N ILE A 41 4.00 20.82 -7.42
CA ILE A 41 3.05 20.46 -6.37
C ILE A 41 1.61 20.26 -6.91
N GLY A 42 1.17 21.09 -7.86
CA GLY A 42 -0.20 21.03 -8.40
C GLY A 42 -0.54 19.72 -9.11
N TYR A 43 0.44 19.09 -9.76
CA TYR A 43 0.25 17.81 -10.47
C TYR A 43 0.60 16.60 -9.61
N THR A 44 1.46 16.77 -8.61
CA THR A 44 1.91 15.68 -7.73
C THR A 44 0.95 15.39 -6.60
N LEU A 45 0.25 16.39 -6.08
CA LEU A 45 -0.75 16.23 -5.03
C LEU A 45 -1.83 15.18 -5.39
N PRO A 46 -2.50 15.23 -6.56
CA PRO A 46 -3.46 14.20 -6.94
C PRO A 46 -2.81 12.83 -7.15
N VAL A 47 -1.58 12.76 -7.67
CA VAL A 47 -0.85 11.49 -7.87
C VAL A 47 -0.55 10.82 -6.53
N ILE A 48 -0.10 11.59 -5.54
CA ILE A 48 0.14 11.10 -4.17
C ILE A 48 -1.19 10.67 -3.54
N LEU A 49 -2.26 11.45 -3.71
CA LEU A 49 -3.59 11.10 -3.17
C LEU A 49 -4.11 9.77 -3.75
N ILE A 50 -3.98 9.58 -5.06
CA ILE A 50 -4.34 8.33 -5.74
C ILE A 50 -3.48 7.19 -5.20
N SER A 51 -2.17 7.41 -5.04
CA SER A 51 -1.28 6.40 -4.47
C SER A 51 -1.67 6.01 -3.03
N LEU A 52 -2.06 6.95 -2.17
CA LEU A 52 -2.51 6.66 -0.80
C LEU A 52 -3.76 5.76 -0.80
N ILE A 53 -4.72 6.05 -1.68
CA ILE A 53 -5.94 5.23 -1.84
C ILE A 53 -5.58 3.83 -2.33
N LEU A 54 -4.67 3.73 -3.31
CA LEU A 54 -4.19 2.46 -3.85
C LEU A 54 -3.45 1.64 -2.78
N HIS A 55 -2.63 2.28 -1.94
CA HIS A 55 -1.98 1.65 -0.79
C HIS A 55 -3.00 1.08 0.19
N GLY A 56 -3.99 1.87 0.62
CA GLY A 56 -5.01 1.39 1.55
C GLY A 56 -5.80 0.19 1.01
N LYS A 57 -6.20 0.22 -0.27
CA LYS A 57 -6.92 -0.90 -0.91
C LYS A 57 -6.04 -2.14 -1.11
N SER A 58 -4.84 -1.98 -1.66
CA SER A 58 -3.95 -3.11 -1.97
C SER A 58 -3.43 -3.77 -0.70
N VAL A 59 -2.88 -3.00 0.24
CA VAL A 59 -2.28 -3.51 1.48
C VAL A 59 -3.34 -4.17 2.35
N GLY A 60 -4.53 -3.57 2.49
CA GLY A 60 -5.64 -4.19 3.21
C GLY A 60 -6.05 -5.55 2.61
N THR A 61 -6.21 -5.59 1.28
CA THR A 61 -6.58 -6.83 0.56
C THR A 61 -5.47 -7.90 0.65
N LEU A 62 -4.19 -7.50 0.57
CA LEU A 62 -3.05 -8.41 0.69
C LEU A 62 -2.88 -8.92 2.11
N SER A 63 -3.05 -8.07 3.11
CA SER A 63 -2.95 -8.44 4.53
C SER A 63 -4.00 -9.47 4.92
N GLU A 64 -5.26 -9.26 4.53
CA GLU A 64 -6.34 -10.21 4.76
C GLU A 64 -6.08 -11.55 4.06
N LYS A 65 -5.51 -11.51 2.86
CA LYS A 65 -5.26 -12.71 2.04
C LYS A 65 -4.04 -13.52 2.47
N LEU A 66 -2.93 -12.85 2.82
CA LEU A 66 -1.67 -13.48 3.18
C LEU A 66 -1.64 -13.88 4.65
N PHE A 67 -2.12 -13.01 5.53
CA PHE A 67 -2.00 -13.20 6.97
C PHE A 67 -3.33 -13.60 7.64
N LYS A 68 -4.46 -13.62 6.91
CA LYS A 68 -5.81 -13.82 7.47
C LYS A 68 -6.14 -12.84 8.60
N ILE A 69 -5.44 -11.70 8.63
CA ILE A 69 -5.64 -10.65 9.61
C ILE A 69 -6.84 -9.83 9.16
N LYS A 70 -7.83 -9.68 10.04
CA LYS A 70 -8.99 -8.83 9.79
C LYS A 70 -8.51 -7.37 9.63
N TYR A 71 -8.96 -6.72 8.56
CA TYR A 71 -8.64 -5.31 8.28
C TYR A 71 -8.79 -4.44 9.54
N SER A 72 -7.70 -3.78 9.94
CA SER A 72 -7.71 -2.82 11.05
C SER A 72 -7.72 -1.40 10.49
N PRO A 73 -8.79 -0.61 10.70
CA PRO A 73 -8.84 0.78 10.25
C PRO A 73 -7.74 1.63 10.90
N ALA A 74 -7.34 1.29 12.14
CA ALA A 74 -6.27 1.98 12.85
C ALA A 74 -4.90 1.76 12.19
N ALA A 75 -4.59 0.52 11.76
CA ALA A 75 -3.34 0.23 11.05
C ALA A 75 -3.29 0.96 9.70
N ASN A 76 -4.42 1.02 8.99
CA ASN A 76 -4.49 1.70 7.69
C ASN A 76 -4.32 3.22 7.84
N ALA A 77 -4.95 3.82 8.86
CA ALA A 77 -4.76 5.22 9.18
C ALA A 77 -3.29 5.52 9.52
N ALA A 78 -2.64 4.68 10.34
CA ALA A 78 -1.23 4.83 10.67
C ALA A 78 -0.34 4.81 9.42
N MET A 79 -0.55 3.85 8.51
CA MET A 79 0.19 3.75 7.25
C MET A 79 0.02 5.01 6.39
N ILE A 80 -1.21 5.50 6.23
CA ILE A 80 -1.48 6.72 5.45
C ILE A 80 -0.81 7.95 6.08
N ILE A 81 -0.83 8.06 7.42
CA ILE A 81 -0.17 9.16 8.14
C ILE A 81 1.35 9.11 7.92
N PHE A 82 1.97 7.92 8.00
CA PHE A 82 3.39 7.75 7.72
C PHE A 82 3.75 8.11 6.28
N LEU A 83 2.96 7.67 5.30
CA LEU A 83 3.16 8.04 3.90
C LEU A 83 3.01 9.54 3.68
N ALA A 84 2.02 10.18 4.29
CA ALA A 84 1.86 11.64 4.24
C ALA A 84 3.07 12.37 4.86
N ALA A 85 3.60 11.88 5.99
CA ALA A 85 4.79 12.42 6.62
C ALA A 85 6.04 12.28 5.73
N ILE A 86 6.20 11.14 5.06
CA ILE A 86 7.29 10.93 4.08
C ILE A 86 7.16 11.90 2.92
N ALA A 87 5.95 12.09 2.37
CA ALA A 87 5.72 13.03 1.29
C ALA A 87 6.02 14.49 1.70
N ALA A 88 5.61 14.90 2.91
CA ALA A 88 5.95 16.19 3.48
C ALA A 88 7.46 16.33 3.71
N PHE A 89 8.15 15.28 4.17
CA PHE A 89 9.60 15.30 4.32
C PHE A 89 10.33 15.42 2.98
N CYS A 90 9.83 14.76 1.92
CA CYS A 90 10.34 14.88 0.55
C CYS A 90 10.13 16.29 -0.05
N TYR A 91 9.14 17.03 0.45
CA TYR A 91 8.94 18.43 0.05
C TYR A 91 10.07 19.33 0.55
N PHE A 92 10.50 19.16 1.81
CA PHE A 92 11.60 19.93 2.39
C PHE A 92 12.99 19.43 1.97
N ASN A 93 13.18 18.10 1.90
CA ASN A 93 14.45 17.46 1.61
C ASN A 93 14.43 16.76 0.26
N LYS A 94 15.45 17.00 -0.57
CA LYS A 94 15.61 16.30 -1.84
C LYS A 94 16.09 14.87 -1.58
N LEU A 95 15.15 13.95 -1.40
CA LEU A 95 15.42 12.52 -1.28
C LEU A 95 15.50 11.87 -2.65
N GLY A 96 16.44 10.95 -2.83
CA GLY A 96 16.48 10.11 -4.03
C GLY A 96 15.30 9.14 -4.09
N VAL A 97 14.78 8.90 -5.28
CA VAL A 97 13.66 7.96 -5.56
C VAL A 97 13.86 6.60 -4.86
N LEU A 98 15.09 6.08 -4.87
CA LEU A 98 15.43 4.80 -4.21
C LEU A 98 15.20 4.83 -2.69
N LEU A 99 15.55 5.93 -2.02
CA LEU A 99 15.30 6.08 -0.57
C LEU A 99 13.79 6.13 -0.30
N ILE A 100 13.02 6.84 -1.14
CA ILE A 100 11.57 6.93 -1.00
C ILE A 100 10.93 5.55 -1.10
N ILE A 101 11.37 4.72 -2.06
CA ILE A 101 10.90 3.33 -2.22
C ILE A 101 11.21 2.50 -0.97
N ILE A 102 12.42 2.63 -0.40
CA ILE A 102 12.80 1.90 0.81
C ILE A 102 11.92 2.31 1.99
N LEU A 103 11.68 3.60 2.18
CA LEU A 103 10.79 4.10 3.24
C LEU A 103 9.34 3.65 3.05
N ASP A 104 8.86 3.59 1.82
CA ASP A 104 7.51 3.11 1.48
C ASP A 104 7.35 1.62 1.82
N ILE A 105 8.30 0.78 1.40
CA ILE A 105 8.34 -0.65 1.75
C ILE A 105 8.40 -0.83 3.28
N LEU A 106 9.21 -0.02 3.97
CA LEU A 106 9.29 -0.05 5.44
C LEU A 106 7.95 0.29 6.09
N THR A 107 7.21 1.25 5.54
CA THR A 107 5.89 1.66 6.03
C THR A 107 4.87 0.53 5.86
N ILE A 108 4.92 -0.19 4.73
CA ILE A 108 4.10 -1.39 4.50
C ILE A 108 4.46 -2.50 5.52
N ALA A 109 5.75 -2.70 5.81
CA ALA A 109 6.19 -3.68 6.81
C ALA A 109 5.69 -3.32 8.23
N VAL A 110 5.74 -2.04 8.60
CA VAL A 110 5.19 -1.53 9.87
C VAL A 110 3.67 -1.76 9.93
N TYR A 111 2.94 -1.50 8.84
CA TYR A 111 1.51 -1.81 8.76
C TYR A 111 1.24 -3.29 9.05
N VAL A 112 1.98 -4.20 8.41
CA VAL A 112 1.80 -5.65 8.60
C VAL A 112 2.10 -6.05 10.05
N ALA A 113 3.15 -5.49 10.66
CA ALA A 113 3.49 -5.74 12.05
C ALA A 113 2.40 -5.26 13.02
N ILE A 114 1.89 -4.04 12.85
CA ILE A 114 0.81 -3.48 13.67
C ILE A 114 -0.48 -4.29 13.48
N ALA A 115 -0.83 -4.62 12.24
CA ALA A 115 -1.99 -5.43 11.93
C ALA A 115 -1.89 -6.82 12.59
N TYR A 116 -0.70 -7.43 12.56
CA TYR A 116 -0.43 -8.72 13.21
C TYR A 116 -0.61 -8.64 14.73
N ILE A 117 -0.02 -7.62 15.37
CA ILE A 117 -0.17 -7.39 16.82
C ILE A 117 -1.64 -7.15 17.19
N CYS A 118 -2.35 -6.29 16.46
CA CYS A 118 -3.78 -6.03 16.67
C CYS A 118 -4.63 -7.30 16.50
N SER A 119 -4.29 -8.17 15.54
CA SER A 119 -5.00 -9.43 15.35
C SER A 119 -4.82 -10.38 16.52
N LYS A 120 -3.58 -10.47 17.05
CA LYS A 120 -3.25 -11.33 18.19
C LYS A 120 -3.94 -10.84 19.47
N LEU A 121 -3.92 -9.53 19.72
CA LEU A 121 -4.60 -8.92 20.87
C LEU A 121 -6.11 -9.16 20.85
N LYS A 122 -6.74 -9.02 19.67
CA LYS A 122 -8.18 -9.26 19.52
C LYS A 122 -8.59 -10.74 19.68
N THR A 123 -7.63 -11.67 19.64
CA THR A 123 -7.85 -13.10 19.89
C THR A 123 -7.53 -13.49 21.34
N GLY A 124 -6.93 -12.60 22.12
CA GLY A 124 -6.60 -12.82 23.54
C GLY A 124 -7.70 -12.39 24.53
N ASP A 125 -8.73 -11.68 24.05
CA ASP A 125 -9.93 -11.28 24.82
C ASP A 125 -11.09 -12.28 24.63
N MET A 126 -10.81 -13.59 24.58
CA MET A 126 -11.84 -14.64 24.65
C MET A 126 -11.56 -15.60 25.80
#